data_AF-A0A3B8SRX4-F1
#
_entry.id   AF-A0A3B8SRX4-F1
#
_cell.length_a   1.000
_cell.length_b   1.000
_cell.length_c   1.000
_cell.angle_alpha   90.00
_cell.angle_beta   90.00
_cell.angle_gamma   90.00
#
_symmetry.space_group_name_H-M   'P 1'
#
loop_
_entity.id
_entity.type
_entity.pdbx_description
1 polymer ?
#
loop_
_entity_poly.entity_id
_entity_poly.type
_entity_poly.pdbx_seq_one_letter_code
_entity_poly.pdbx_strand_id
1 'polypeptide(L)' 'AAATGMDALTHAIECYLTKGAWEMSDMFALKAMELIHDNIESAVAKNKKAMDKMALAQYIAGM' A
#
# COMPACT_ATOMS: atom_id res chain seq x y z
N ALA A 1 5.19 -5.85 9.71
CA ALA A 1 5.73 -5.12 8.55
C ALA A 1 5.68 -6.00 7.31
N ALA A 2 6.38 -7.15 7.25
CA ALA A 2 6.37 -8.02 6.07
C ALA A 2 4.96 -8.51 5.69
N ALA A 3 4.33 -9.33 6.54
CA ALA A 3 3.02 -9.91 6.24
C ALA A 3 1.93 -8.85 5.99
N THR A 4 1.82 -7.87 6.89
CA THR A 4 0.82 -6.79 6.75
C THR A 4 1.13 -5.82 5.60
N GLY A 5 2.39 -5.67 5.21
CA GLY A 5 2.77 -4.88 4.04
C GLY A 5 2.41 -5.58 2.72
N MET A 6 2.58 -6.90 2.68
CA MET A 6 2.14 -7.72 1.55
C MET A 6 0.61 -7.74 1.42
N ASP A 7 -0.11 -7.82 2.55
CA ASP A 7 -1.58 -7.73 2.59
C ASP A 7 -2.09 -6.39 2.03
N ALA A 8 -1.43 -5.29 2.40
CA ALA A 8 -1.73 -3.96 1.85
C ALA A 8 -1.48 -3.87 0.33
N LEU A 9 -0.43 -4.56 -0.15
CA LEU A 9 -0.11 -4.59 -1.57
C LEU A 9 -1.16 -5.37 -2.35
N THR A 10 -1.62 -6.50 -1.81
CA THR A 10 -2.71 -7.28 -2.42
C THR A 10 -4.01 -6.47 -2.44
N HIS A 11 -4.37 -5.78 -1.34
CA HIS A 11 -5.53 -4.89 -1.34
C HIS A 11 -5.43 -3.81 -2.42
N ALA A 12 -4.28 -3.15 -2.57
CA ALA A 12 -4.11 -2.11 -3.59
C ALA A 12 -4.23 -2.66 -5.02
N ILE A 13 -3.63 -3.83 -5.31
CA ILE A 13 -3.71 -4.48 -6.62
C ILE A 13 -5.15 -4.94 -6.92
N GLU A 14 -5.82 -5.55 -5.95
CA GLU A 14 -7.19 -6.04 -6.10
C GLU A 14 -8.18 -4.87 -6.27
N CYS A 15 -7.97 -3.77 -5.54
CA CYS A 15 -8.75 -2.54 -5.67
C CYS A 15 -8.63 -1.95 -7.08
N TYR A 16 -7.42 -1.95 -7.66
CA TYR A 16 -7.20 -1.45 -9.02
C TYR A 16 -7.80 -2.35 -10.11
N LEU A 17 -7.87 -3.67 -9.89
CA LEU A 17 -8.32 -4.63 -10.91
C LEU A 17 -9.82 -4.99 -10.80
N THR A 18 -10.48 -4.62 -9.71
CA THR A 18 -11.88 -5.00 -9.48
C THR A 18 -12.83 -4.33 -10.47
N LYS A 19 -13.98 -4.97 -10.72
CA LYS A 19 -15.04 -4.40 -11.58
C LYS A 19 -15.66 -3.11 -11.04
N GLY A 20 -15.51 -2.86 -9.74
CA GLY A 20 -15.96 -1.64 -9.06
C GLY A 20 -14.91 -0.53 -9.02
N ALA A 21 -13.76 -0.71 -9.66
CA ALA A 21 -12.73 0.32 -9.76
C ALA A 21 -13.30 1.58 -10.44
N TRP A 22 -12.90 2.73 -9.93
CA TRP A 22 -13.27 4.05 -10.44
C TRP A 22 -12.13 5.04 -10.19
N GLU A 23 -12.22 6.23 -10.78
CA GLU A 23 -11.09 7.17 -10.86
C GLU A 23 -10.43 7.47 -9.50
N MET A 24 -11.22 7.67 -8.44
CA MET A 24 -10.67 7.96 -7.12
C MET A 24 -10.03 6.75 -6.44
N SER A 25 -10.64 5.55 -6.55
CA SER A 25 -10.03 4.33 -5.98
C SER A 25 -8.71 4.02 -6.67
N ASP A 26 -8.62 4.23 -7.97
CA ASP A 26 -7.40 4.01 -8.75
C ASP A 26 -6.27 4.94 -8.29
N MET A 27 -6.58 6.20 -7.98
CA MET A 27 -5.60 7.14 -7.42
C MET A 27 -5.04 6.63 -6.09
N PHE A 28 -5.89 6.11 -5.20
CA PHE A 28 -5.43 5.56 -3.93
C PHE A 28 -4.63 4.28 -4.11
N ALA A 29 -5.11 3.35 -4.94
CA ALA A 29 -4.45 2.08 -5.22
C ALA A 29 -3.05 2.29 -5.83
N LEU A 30 -2.93 3.16 -6.84
CA LEU A 30 -1.64 3.48 -7.46
C LEU A 30 -0.69 4.12 -6.45
N LYS A 31 -1.17 5.05 -5.62
CA LYS A 31 -0.31 5.68 -4.62
C LYS A 31 0.11 4.71 -3.50
N ALA A 32 -0.78 3.80 -3.11
CA ALA A 32 -0.47 2.74 -2.16
C ALA A 32 0.64 1.83 -2.70
N MET A 33 0.51 1.37 -3.95
CA MET A 33 1.50 0.50 -4.59
C MET A 33 2.88 1.17 -4.66
N GLU A 34 2.95 2.45 -5.05
CA GLU A 34 4.21 3.23 -5.07
C GLU A 34 4.85 3.28 -3.68
N LEU A 35 4.09 3.67 -2.66
CA LEU A 35 4.60 3.77 -1.29
C LEU A 35 5.04 2.43 -0.72
N ILE A 36 4.31 1.34 -1.03
CA ILE A 36 4.68 0.00 -0.56
C ILE A 36 5.97 -0.46 -1.23
N HIS A 37 6.07 -0.32 -2.56
CA HIS A 37 7.26 -0.69 -3.32
C HIS A 37 8.52 -0.03 -2.76
N ASP A 38 8.45 1.27 -2.51
CA ASP A 38 9.60 2.07 -2.06
C ASP A 38 10.03 1.78 -0.60
N ASN A 39 9.16 1.23 0.24
CA ASN A 39 9.37 1.24 1.70
C ASN A 39 9.27 -0.13 2.38
N ILE A 40 8.71 -1.17 1.76
CA ILE A 40 8.43 -2.44 2.44
C ILE A 40 9.69 -3.11 2.99
N GLU A 41 10.79 -3.16 2.24
CA GLU A 41 12.05 -3.79 2.69
C GLU A 41 12.64 -3.05 3.89
N SER A 42 12.70 -1.72 3.81
CA SER A 42 13.20 -0.86 4.89
C SER A 42 12.31 -0.92 6.13
N ALA A 43 11.00 -1.03 5.97
CA ALA A 43 10.05 -1.18 7.06
C ALA A 43 10.20 -2.56 7.75
N VAL A 44 10.52 -3.61 7.00
CA VAL A 44 10.87 -4.94 7.56
C VAL A 44 12.14 -4.86 8.40
N ALA A 45 13.13 -4.08 7.96
CA ALA A 45 14.34 -3.76 8.72
C ALA A 45 14.11 -2.77 9.90
N LYS A 46 12.85 -2.45 10.23
CA LYS A 46 12.43 -1.55 11.32
C LYS A 46 12.91 -0.11 11.17
N ASN A 47 13.13 0.37 9.95
CA ASN A 47 13.34 1.80 9.72
C ASN A 47 12.06 2.59 10.03
N LYS A 48 12.12 3.49 11.02
CA LYS A 48 10.97 4.26 11.50
C LYS A 48 10.25 5.04 10.38
N LYS A 49 11.01 5.74 9.53
CA LYS A 49 10.43 6.54 8.42
C LYS A 49 9.74 5.66 7.38
N ALA A 50 10.32 4.51 7.07
CA ALA A 50 9.72 3.54 6.15
C ALA A 50 8.45 2.92 6.76
N MET A 51 8.45 2.63 8.06
CA MET A 51 7.25 2.15 8.76
C MET A 51 6.12 3.19 8.75
N ASP A 52 6.43 4.47 8.94
CA ASP A 52 5.43 5.55 8.89
C ASP A 52 4.83 5.68 7.48
N LYS A 53 5.67 5.57 6.43
CA LYS A 53 5.21 5.53 5.04
C LYS A 53 4.38 4.29 4.73
N MET A 54 4.75 3.12 5.25
CA MET A 54 3.95 1.89 5.12
C MET A 54 2.61 2.01 5.84
N ALA A 55 2.54 2.68 6.98
CA ALA A 55 1.29 2.93 7.69
C ALA A 55 0.35 3.82 6.86
N LEU A 56 0.88 4.87 6.22
CA LEU A 56 0.11 5.68 5.28
C LEU A 56 -0.36 4.84 4.09
N ALA A 57 0.54 4.04 3.49
CA ALA A 57 0.20 3.19 2.36
C ALA A 57 -0.91 2.19 2.68
N GLN A 58 -0.87 1.57 3.86
CA GLN A 58 -1.90 0.69 4.39
C GLN A 58 -3.24 1.39 4.58
N TYR A 59 -3.22 2.61 5.12
CA TYR A 59 -4.43 3.39 5.32
C TYR A 59 -5.09 3.74 3.99
N ILE A 60 -4.32 4.20 3.01
CA ILE A 60 -4.87 4.58 1.70
C ILE A 60 -5.24 3.37 0.83
N ALA A 61 -4.60 2.22 1.00
CA ALA A 61 -4.99 0.98 0.31
C ALA A 61 -6.40 0.49 0.72
N GLY A 62 -6.90 0.94 1.87
CA GLY A 62 -8.25 0.60 2.36
C GLY A 62 -9.33 1.64 2.06
N MET A 63 -9.02 2.73 1.35
CA MET A 63 -9.97 3.77 0.92
C MET A 63 -10.46 3.52 -0.51
#